data_AF-A0A0H3B2J2-F1
#
_entry.id   AF-A0A0H3B2J2-F1
#
_cell.length_a   1.000
_cell.length_b   1.000
_cell.length_c   1.000
_cell.angle_alpha   90.00
_cell.angle_beta   90.00
_cell.angle_gamma   90.00
#
_symmetry.space_group_name_H-M   'P 1'
#
loop_
_entity.id
_entity.type
_entity.pdbx_description
1 polymer ?
#
loop_
_entity_poly.entity_id
_entity_poly.type
_entity_poly.pdbx_seq_one_letter_code
_entity_poly.pdbx_strand_id
1 'polypeptide(L)'
;METNGDRNRAAGRDFHEKNITTDNFISRDFVNIVIPTTEIDNRPLVPAQRKQLNQLVKEIIETGHEEGFSIWQKVHAEIGVSSIEEMTVSHYQAAYSYLQALRDRYCEKEASKSLIHLLLKNTQQESERQQLIRYCHIQFGSGRLTELTRLQLQQALSWLDEKQYLETPPSTVTTSEKRLSWQQLFRHYPIFSGGVFASGFLIALLIVAIGK
;
A
#
# COMPACT_ATOMS: atom_id res chain seq x y z
N MET A 1 -58.63 12.60 61.28
CA MET A 1 -59.76 12.56 60.32
C MET A 1 -59.64 13.82 59.49
N GLU A 2 -58.78 13.80 58.47
CA GLU A 2 -59.02 13.25 57.12
C GLU A 2 -59.78 14.23 56.22
N THR A 3 -59.17 14.38 55.03
CA THR A 3 -59.74 14.67 53.71
C THR A 3 -60.39 16.03 53.42
N ASN A 4 -59.76 16.79 52.53
CA ASN A 4 -60.31 16.91 51.18
C ASN A 4 -59.24 17.34 50.17
N GLY A 5 -59.02 16.46 49.20
CA GLY A 5 -58.41 16.77 47.91
C GLY A 5 -59.40 17.42 46.96
N ASP A 6 -58.99 17.49 45.70
CA ASP A 6 -59.68 18.06 44.54
C ASP A 6 -59.74 19.58 44.48
N ARG A 7 -58.81 20.19 43.70
CA ARG A 7 -59.12 21.09 42.55
C ARG A 7 -57.95 21.18 41.57
N ASN A 8 -57.66 20.10 40.84
CA ASN A 8 -57.06 20.22 39.51
C ASN A 8 -58.19 20.47 38.51
N ARG A 9 -58.42 21.74 38.13
CA ARG A 9 -59.29 22.08 36.99
C ARG A 9 -58.51 22.92 35.99
N ALA A 10 -58.39 22.33 34.81
CA ALA A 10 -57.91 22.93 33.59
C ALA A 10 -58.60 24.28 33.27
N ALA A 11 -57.79 25.24 32.83
CA ALA A 11 -58.21 26.41 32.05
C ALA A 11 -57.08 26.64 31.01
N GLY A 12 -57.32 26.33 29.73
CA GLY A 12 -57.59 27.35 28.69
C GLY A 12 -56.25 27.76 28.06
N ARG A 13 -55.74 27.11 27.00
CA ARG A 13 -56.17 27.16 25.59
C ARG A 13 -56.48 28.55 25.02
N ASP A 14 -55.67 29.53 25.39
CA ASP A 14 -55.76 30.88 24.80
C ASP A 14 -54.42 31.63 24.90
N PHE A 15 -53.37 31.06 24.29
CA PHE A 15 -52.20 31.85 23.91
C PHE A 15 -52.49 32.55 22.58
N HIS A 16 -52.96 33.79 22.67
CA HIS A 16 -52.93 34.72 21.54
C HIS A 16 -51.52 35.27 21.39
N GLU A 17 -50.75 34.72 20.44
CA GLU A 17 -49.48 35.31 20.02
C GLU A 17 -49.78 36.60 19.25
N LYS A 18 -49.84 37.72 19.97
CA LYS A 18 -49.85 39.06 19.37
C LYS A 18 -48.49 39.26 18.71
N ASN A 19 -48.51 39.45 17.39
CA ASN A 19 -47.42 39.97 16.55
C ASN A 19 -46.27 40.59 17.36
N ILE A 20 -45.22 39.80 17.58
CA ILE A 20 -43.92 40.33 17.98
C ILE A 20 -43.34 41.06 16.77
N THR A 21 -43.68 42.33 16.63
CA THR A 21 -42.94 43.26 15.77
C THR A 21 -41.56 43.43 16.40
N THR A 22 -40.59 42.67 15.89
CA THR A 22 -39.18 42.85 16.24
C THR A 22 -38.72 44.18 15.64
N ASP A 23 -38.95 45.25 16.39
CA ASP A 23 -38.42 46.57 16.06
C ASP A 23 -36.90 46.53 16.28
N ASN A 24 -36.20 46.58 15.15
CA ASN A 24 -34.84 47.05 14.95
C ASN A 24 -33.94 47.13 16.20
N PHE A 25 -33.48 45.97 16.70
CA PHE A 25 -32.34 45.93 17.62
C PHE A 25 -31.07 45.60 16.85
N ILE A 26 -30.28 46.66 16.65
CA ILE A 26 -28.88 46.62 16.27
C ILE A 26 -28.14 45.80 17.34
N SER A 27 -27.79 44.55 17.02
CA SER A 27 -26.68 43.86 17.66
C SER A 27 -25.72 43.40 16.57
N ARG A 28 -24.56 44.05 16.56
CA ARG A 28 -23.34 43.57 15.93
C ARG A 28 -22.95 42.27 16.64
N ASP A 29 -22.44 41.29 15.90
CA ASP A 29 -22.07 39.92 16.33
C ASP A 29 -23.22 38.95 16.59
N PHE A 30 -23.86 38.52 15.51
CA PHE A 30 -24.48 37.20 15.49
C PHE A 30 -23.39 36.27 14.98
N VAL A 31 -22.64 35.64 15.89
CA VAL A 31 -21.77 34.54 15.49
C VAL A 31 -22.70 33.48 14.92
N ASN A 32 -22.64 33.26 13.61
CA ASN A 32 -23.28 32.14 12.96
C ASN A 32 -22.58 30.86 13.46
N ILE A 33 -23.00 30.38 14.62
CA ILE A 33 -22.64 29.05 15.10
C ILE A 33 -23.45 28.10 14.24
N VAL A 34 -22.96 27.84 13.02
CA VAL A 34 -23.31 26.62 12.32
C VAL A 34 -22.75 25.52 13.20
N ILE A 35 -23.58 25.00 14.11
CA ILE A 35 -23.33 23.68 14.66
C ILE A 35 -23.29 22.81 13.39
N PRO A 36 -22.16 22.20 13.01
CA PRO A 36 -22.21 21.21 11.97
C PRO A 36 -23.05 20.11 12.58
N THR A 37 -24.36 20.13 12.32
CA THR A 37 -25.12 18.91 12.29
C THR A 37 -24.32 18.07 11.31
N THR A 38 -23.58 17.11 11.84
CA THR A 38 -23.16 15.96 11.06
C THR A 38 -24.48 15.34 10.62
N GLU A 39 -25.08 15.90 9.57
CA GLU A 39 -26.22 15.32 8.90
C GLU A 39 -25.68 14.01 8.37
N ILE A 40 -25.89 12.96 9.14
CA ILE A 40 -25.63 11.60 8.71
C ILE A 40 -26.53 11.46 7.50
N ASP A 41 -25.92 11.60 6.33
CA ASP A 41 -26.61 11.50 5.05
C ASP A 41 -27.08 10.05 4.93
N ASN A 42 -28.31 9.82 5.41
CA ASN A 42 -28.96 8.54 5.47
C ASN A 42 -29.45 8.06 4.11
N ARG A 43 -29.11 8.79 3.03
CA ARG A 43 -29.43 8.35 1.67
C ARG A 43 -28.76 6.99 1.40
N PRO A 44 -29.49 6.05 0.79
CA PRO A 44 -28.91 4.79 0.40
C PRO A 44 -27.79 5.04 -0.62
N LEU A 45 -26.75 4.21 -0.56
CA LEU A 45 -25.65 4.26 -1.54
C LEU A 45 -26.16 4.21 -2.97
N VAL A 46 -25.56 5.03 -3.82
CA VAL A 46 -25.79 5.01 -5.25
C VAL A 46 -25.26 3.69 -5.84
N PRO A 47 -25.90 3.08 -6.85
CA PRO A 47 -25.43 1.83 -7.47
C PRO A 47 -23.97 1.87 -7.94
N ALA A 48 -23.50 3.03 -8.42
CA ALA A 48 -22.11 3.23 -8.82
C ALA A 48 -21.14 3.08 -7.64
N GLN A 49 -21.47 3.64 -6.47
CA GLN A 49 -20.65 3.53 -5.25
C GLN A 49 -20.58 2.08 -4.77
N ARG A 50 -21.72 1.37 -4.76
CA ARG A 50 -21.75 -0.06 -4.44
C ARG A 50 -20.87 -0.88 -5.38
N LYS A 51 -20.92 -0.59 -6.68
CA LYS A 51 -20.07 -1.26 -7.68
C LYS A 51 -18.58 -1.02 -7.40
N GLN A 52 -18.20 0.22 -7.05
CA GLN A 52 -16.82 0.57 -6.74
C GLN A 52 -16.29 -0.18 -5.52
N LEU A 53 -17.05 -0.24 -4.41
CA LEU A 53 -16.63 -1.02 -3.23
C LEU A 53 -16.49 -2.51 -3.55
N ASN A 54 -17.44 -3.10 -4.30
CA ASN A 54 -17.35 -4.49 -4.72
C ASN A 54 -16.13 -4.75 -5.61
N GLN A 55 -15.77 -3.81 -6.49
CA GLN A 55 -14.56 -3.92 -7.30
C GLN A 55 -13.30 -3.88 -6.41
N LEU A 56 -13.23 -2.96 -5.44
CA LEU A 56 -12.10 -2.92 -4.51
C LEU A 56 -11.96 -4.23 -3.74
N VAL A 57 -13.07 -4.77 -3.23
CA VAL A 57 -13.08 -6.06 -2.51
C VAL A 57 -12.59 -7.18 -3.42
N LYS A 58 -13.05 -7.24 -4.68
CA LYS A 58 -12.58 -8.23 -5.64
C LYS A 58 -11.06 -8.15 -5.89
N GLU A 59 -10.53 -6.96 -6.07
CA GLU A 59 -9.09 -6.73 -6.22
C GLU A 59 -8.29 -7.18 -4.98
N ILE A 60 -8.85 -6.98 -3.78
CA ILE A 60 -8.24 -7.46 -2.52
C ILE A 60 -8.29 -8.99 -2.42
N ILE A 61 -9.38 -9.64 -2.82
CA ILE A 61 -9.47 -11.11 -2.84
C ILE A 61 -8.40 -11.70 -3.78
N GLU A 62 -8.23 -11.11 -4.96
CA GLU A 62 -7.23 -11.53 -5.94
C GLU A 62 -5.79 -11.37 -5.43
N THR A 63 -5.51 -10.34 -4.62
CA THR A 63 -4.16 -10.04 -4.12
C THR A 63 -3.85 -10.73 -2.78
N GLY A 64 -4.81 -10.75 -1.85
CA GLY A 64 -4.61 -11.15 -0.46
C GLY A 64 -5.00 -12.60 -0.14
N HIS A 65 -5.62 -13.32 -1.08
CA HIS A 65 -6.18 -14.66 -0.88
C HIS A 65 -7.12 -14.78 0.33
N GLU A 66 -7.81 -13.68 0.70
CA GLU A 66 -8.80 -13.68 1.76
C GLU A 66 -10.21 -13.80 1.17
N GLU A 67 -11.12 -14.46 1.89
CA GLU A 67 -12.52 -14.57 1.48
C GLU A 67 -13.23 -13.21 1.52
N GLY A 68 -14.03 -12.92 0.50
CA GLY A 68 -14.79 -11.67 0.40
C GLY A 68 -15.69 -11.40 1.61
N PHE A 69 -16.23 -12.45 2.22
CA PHE A 69 -17.05 -12.34 3.43
C PHE A 69 -16.27 -11.79 4.62
N SER A 70 -15.03 -12.26 4.86
CA SER A 70 -14.15 -11.76 5.92
C SER A 70 -13.82 -10.28 5.71
N ILE A 71 -13.54 -9.90 4.45
CA ILE A 71 -13.27 -8.50 4.10
C ILE A 71 -14.47 -7.61 4.41
N TRP A 72 -15.68 -8.03 4.01
CA TRP A 72 -16.91 -7.30 4.32
C TRP A 72 -17.19 -7.23 5.81
N GLN A 73 -16.97 -8.30 6.57
CA GLN A 73 -17.12 -8.30 8.01
C GLN A 73 -16.22 -7.25 8.68
N LYS A 74 -14.97 -7.13 8.23
CA LYS A 74 -14.04 -6.11 8.72
C LYS A 74 -14.47 -4.70 8.37
N VAL A 75 -14.94 -4.48 7.13
CA VAL A 75 -15.49 -3.18 6.70
C VAL A 75 -16.68 -2.79 7.58
N HIS A 76 -17.65 -3.69 7.73
CA HIS A 76 -18.85 -3.48 8.54
C HIS A 76 -18.50 -3.13 9.99
N ALA A 77 -17.53 -3.83 10.58
CA ALA A 77 -17.03 -3.53 11.92
C ALA A 77 -16.38 -2.14 12.02
N GLU A 78 -15.63 -1.71 11.00
CA GLU A 78 -14.96 -0.41 10.97
C GLU A 78 -15.96 0.76 10.90
N ILE A 79 -16.98 0.64 10.03
CA ILE A 79 -17.98 1.70 9.84
C ILE A 79 -19.18 1.58 10.79
N GLY A 80 -19.22 0.55 11.64
CA GLY A 80 -20.26 0.38 12.66
C GLY A 80 -21.64 0.00 12.13
N VAL A 81 -21.71 -0.69 10.99
CA VAL A 81 -22.99 -1.20 10.42
C VAL A 81 -23.04 -2.72 10.46
N SER A 82 -24.25 -3.28 10.45
CA SER A 82 -24.43 -4.74 10.51
C SER A 82 -24.43 -5.37 9.13
N SER A 83 -24.82 -4.60 8.11
CA SER A 83 -24.97 -5.07 6.73
C SER A 83 -24.70 -3.97 5.71
N ILE A 84 -24.44 -4.39 4.47
CA ILE A 84 -24.28 -3.48 3.33
C ILE A 84 -25.57 -2.72 2.97
N GLU A 85 -26.72 -3.23 3.41
CA GLU A 85 -28.04 -2.63 3.20
C GLU A 85 -28.27 -1.42 4.11
N GLU A 86 -27.67 -1.43 5.30
CA GLU A 86 -27.65 -0.33 6.26
C GLU A 86 -26.62 0.75 5.90
N MET A 87 -25.74 0.48 4.94
CA MET A 87 -24.69 1.40 4.56
C MET A 87 -25.24 2.58 3.75
N THR A 88 -24.97 3.78 4.23
CA THR A 88 -25.43 5.05 3.65
C THR A 88 -24.28 5.81 2.98
N VAL A 89 -24.61 6.90 2.29
CA VAL A 89 -23.60 7.74 1.61
C VAL A 89 -22.57 8.31 2.59
N SER A 90 -22.96 8.61 3.83
CA SER A 90 -22.02 9.08 4.87
C SER A 90 -20.95 8.05 5.23
N HIS A 91 -21.27 6.75 5.16
CA HIS A 91 -20.35 5.66 5.48
C HIS A 91 -19.43 5.30 4.30
N TYR A 92 -19.81 5.67 3.07
CA TYR A 92 -19.08 5.32 1.86
C TYR A 92 -17.60 5.69 1.92
N GLN A 93 -17.29 6.93 2.32
CA GLN A 93 -15.92 7.44 2.31
C GLN A 93 -15.03 6.67 3.30
N ALA A 94 -15.57 6.33 4.47
CA ALA A 94 -14.86 5.55 5.49
C ALA A 94 -14.66 4.08 5.05
N ALA A 95 -15.68 3.45 4.47
CA ALA A 95 -15.55 2.10 3.92
C ALA A 95 -14.53 2.06 2.76
N TYR A 96 -14.55 3.07 1.89
CA TYR A 96 -13.64 3.19 0.77
C TYR A 96 -12.18 3.36 1.23
N SER A 97 -11.91 4.29 2.15
CA SER A 97 -10.56 4.51 2.67
C SER A 97 -10.03 3.28 3.42
N TYR A 98 -10.89 2.60 4.19
CA TYR A 98 -10.53 1.35 4.86
C TYR A 98 -10.13 0.26 3.85
N LEU A 99 -10.93 0.04 2.80
CA LEU A 99 -10.62 -0.94 1.75
C LEU A 99 -9.32 -0.61 1.02
N GLN A 100 -9.04 0.67 0.75
CA GLN A 100 -7.77 1.09 0.17
C GLN A 100 -6.60 0.77 1.11
N ALA A 101 -6.69 1.14 2.39
CA ALA A 101 -5.66 0.84 3.37
C ALA A 101 -5.44 -0.68 3.53
N LEU A 102 -6.52 -1.46 3.49
CA LEU A 102 -6.45 -2.92 3.56
C LEU A 102 -5.73 -3.51 2.35
N ARG A 103 -6.03 -3.03 1.13
CA ARG A 103 -5.30 -3.40 -0.08
C ARG A 103 -3.82 -3.09 0.03
N ASP A 104 -3.46 -1.89 0.48
CA ASP A 104 -2.06 -1.47 0.58
C ASP A 104 -1.29 -2.36 1.57
N ARG A 105 -1.91 -2.72 2.69
CA ARG A 105 -1.35 -3.69 3.66
C ARG A 105 -1.11 -5.06 3.04
N TYR A 106 -2.06 -5.57 2.22
CA TYR A 106 -1.88 -6.83 1.52
C TYR A 106 -0.75 -6.78 0.50
N CYS A 107 -0.69 -5.72 -0.30
CA CYS A 107 0.38 -5.49 -1.27
C CYS A 107 1.76 -5.43 -0.58
N GLU A 108 1.85 -4.69 0.53
CA GLU A 108 3.09 -4.59 1.31
C GLU A 108 3.51 -5.94 1.90
N LYS A 109 2.55 -6.73 2.40
CA LYS A 109 2.80 -8.07 2.93
C LYS A 109 3.32 -9.02 1.87
N GLU A 110 2.74 -9.01 0.67
CA GLU A 110 3.21 -9.84 -0.45
C GLU A 110 4.60 -9.40 -0.93
N ALA A 111 4.84 -8.09 -1.04
CA ALA A 111 6.18 -7.58 -1.36
C ALA A 111 7.23 -8.02 -0.31
N SER A 112 6.87 -7.97 0.98
CA SER A 112 7.74 -8.39 2.07
C SER A 112 8.01 -9.90 2.03
N LYS A 113 7.00 -10.74 1.80
CA LYS A 113 7.17 -12.19 1.61
C LYS A 113 8.11 -12.50 0.43
N SER A 114 7.96 -11.80 -0.69
CA SER A 114 8.82 -11.96 -1.87
C SER A 114 10.28 -11.64 -1.53
N LEU A 115 10.54 -10.55 -0.79
CA LEU A 115 11.89 -10.19 -0.32
C LEU A 115 12.47 -11.24 0.64
N ILE A 116 11.67 -11.74 1.58
CA ILE A 116 12.08 -12.82 2.50
C ILE A 116 12.46 -14.06 1.70
N HIS A 117 11.64 -14.46 0.73
CA HIS A 117 11.93 -15.61 -0.12
C HIS A 117 13.22 -15.43 -0.91
N LEU A 118 13.47 -14.23 -1.45
CA LEU A 118 14.70 -13.92 -2.17
C LEU A 118 15.93 -13.97 -1.25
N LEU A 119 15.84 -13.39 -0.04
CA LEU A 119 16.89 -13.50 0.99
C LEU A 119 17.21 -14.96 1.31
N LEU A 120 16.18 -15.77 1.59
CA LEU A 120 16.35 -17.19 1.91
C LEU A 120 16.93 -18.00 0.75
N LYS A 121 16.58 -17.64 -0.49
CA LYS A 121 17.13 -18.26 -1.71
C LYS A 121 18.61 -17.91 -1.93
N ASN A 122 19.03 -16.70 -1.54
CA ASN A 122 20.43 -16.28 -1.62
C ASN A 122 21.28 -16.82 -0.46
N THR A 123 20.69 -17.10 0.70
CA THR A 123 21.36 -17.75 1.84
C THR A 123 21.04 -19.26 1.89
N GLN A 124 21.60 -20.02 0.95
CA GLN A 124 21.41 -21.49 0.95
C GLN A 124 22.28 -22.17 2.02
N GLN A 125 23.43 -21.59 2.36
CA GLN A 125 24.30 -22.10 3.40
C GLN A 125 23.77 -21.71 4.79
N GLU A 126 23.82 -22.65 5.74
CA GLU A 126 23.36 -22.38 7.10
C GLU A 126 24.24 -21.31 7.78
N SER A 127 25.54 -21.26 7.47
CA SER A 127 26.45 -20.20 7.95
C SER A 127 25.99 -18.79 7.53
N GLU A 128 25.69 -18.61 6.24
CA GLU A 128 25.21 -17.34 5.67
C GLU A 128 23.87 -16.93 6.28
N ARG A 129 22.95 -17.89 6.46
CA ARG A 129 21.65 -17.65 7.09
C ARG A 129 21.81 -17.21 8.55
N GLN A 130 22.67 -17.85 9.32
CA GLN A 130 22.94 -17.46 10.71
C GLN A 130 23.55 -16.05 10.77
N GLN A 131 24.43 -15.70 9.83
CA GLN A 131 25.01 -14.36 9.74
C GLN A 131 23.97 -13.30 9.37
N LEU A 132 23.06 -13.60 8.44
CA LEU A 132 21.92 -12.74 8.10
C LEU A 132 21.01 -12.52 9.33
N ILE A 133 20.63 -13.59 10.03
CA ILE A 133 19.79 -13.49 11.23
C ILE A 133 20.50 -12.65 12.31
N ARG A 134 21.80 -12.86 12.50
CA ARG A 134 22.62 -12.07 13.44
C ARG A 134 22.67 -10.60 13.03
N TYR A 135 22.86 -10.30 11.75
CA TYR A 135 22.81 -8.93 11.23
C TYR A 135 21.46 -8.27 11.52
N CYS A 136 20.35 -8.95 11.20
CA CYS A 136 19.00 -8.46 11.46
C CYS A 136 18.77 -8.21 12.96
N HIS A 137 19.25 -9.10 13.82
CA HIS A 137 19.12 -8.94 15.26
C HIS A 137 19.89 -7.72 15.78
N ILE A 138 21.10 -7.45 15.25
CA ILE A 138 21.93 -6.30 15.65
C ILE A 138 21.34 -4.98 15.12
N GLN A 139 20.93 -4.93 13.85
CA GLN A 139 20.46 -3.69 13.21
C GLN A 139 19.01 -3.35 13.53
N PHE A 140 18.15 -4.36 13.66
CA PHE A 140 16.70 -4.18 13.78
C PHE A 140 16.13 -4.67 15.11
N GLY A 141 16.91 -5.34 15.95
CA GLY A 141 16.45 -5.90 17.23
C GLY A 141 15.65 -7.20 17.10
N SER A 142 15.29 -7.64 15.90
CA SER A 142 14.61 -8.92 15.65
C SER A 142 15.38 -9.77 14.64
N GLY A 143 15.54 -11.06 14.95
CA GLY A 143 16.09 -12.05 14.02
C GLY A 143 15.02 -12.67 13.11
N ARG A 144 13.74 -12.33 13.31
CA ARG A 144 12.63 -12.90 12.55
C ARG A 144 12.38 -12.07 11.31
N LEU A 145 12.75 -12.60 10.14
CA LEU A 145 12.54 -11.91 8.85
C LEU A 145 11.07 -11.53 8.61
N THR A 146 10.11 -12.28 9.15
CA THR A 146 8.67 -12.03 9.03
C THR A 146 8.17 -10.80 9.79
N GLU A 147 8.93 -10.33 10.77
CA GLU A 147 8.59 -9.14 11.58
C GLU A 147 9.25 -7.88 11.02
N LEU A 148 10.18 -8.03 10.07
CA LEU A 148 10.88 -6.92 9.47
C LEU A 148 10.00 -6.19 8.47
N THR A 149 10.11 -4.86 8.47
CA THR A 149 9.46 -4.01 7.47
C THR A 149 10.12 -4.19 6.10
N ARG A 150 9.41 -3.80 5.03
CA ARG A 150 9.94 -3.87 3.66
C ARG A 150 11.31 -3.20 3.53
N LEU A 151 11.50 -2.02 4.15
CA LEU A 151 12.76 -1.29 4.10
C LEU A 151 13.90 -2.07 4.77
N GLN A 152 13.64 -2.66 5.93
CA GLN A 152 14.63 -3.46 6.66
C GLN A 152 15.02 -4.72 5.87
N LEU A 153 14.06 -5.37 5.21
CA LEU A 153 14.32 -6.50 4.32
C LEU A 153 15.17 -6.10 3.11
N GLN A 154 14.91 -4.93 2.52
CA GLN A 154 15.74 -4.40 1.44
C GLN A 154 17.17 -4.10 1.91
N GLN A 155 17.34 -3.51 3.11
CA GLN A 155 18.65 -3.26 3.70
C GLN A 155 19.42 -4.57 3.96
N ALA A 156 18.75 -5.57 4.51
CA ALA A 156 19.33 -6.89 4.73
C ALA A 156 19.77 -7.56 3.41
N LEU A 157 18.99 -7.36 2.34
CA LEU A 157 19.35 -7.86 1.02
C LEU A 157 20.57 -7.16 0.44
N SER A 158 20.62 -5.82 0.52
CA SER A 158 21.79 -5.07 0.07
C SER A 158 23.07 -5.44 0.84
N TRP A 159 22.95 -5.66 2.15
CA TRP A 159 24.07 -6.14 2.97
C TRP A 159 24.54 -7.53 2.54
N LEU A 160 23.61 -8.43 2.20
CA LEU A 160 23.96 -9.77 1.71
C LEU A 160 24.66 -9.72 0.35
N ASP A 161 24.17 -8.88 -0.58
CA ASP A 161 24.79 -8.69 -1.90
C ASP A 161 26.22 -8.12 -1.78
N GLU A 162 26.42 -7.13 -0.91
CA GLU A 162 27.75 -6.56 -0.61
C GLU A 162 28.69 -7.62 -0.04
N LYS A 163 28.19 -8.45 0.87
CA LYS A 163 28.97 -9.53 1.46
C LYS A 163 29.41 -10.56 0.41
N GLN A 164 28.51 -10.99 -0.48
CA GLN A 164 28.84 -11.91 -1.56
C GLN A 164 29.90 -11.33 -2.52
N TYR A 165 29.87 -10.01 -2.73
CA TYR A 165 30.91 -9.32 -3.49
C TYR A 165 32.29 -9.41 -2.81
N LEU A 166 32.35 -9.27 -1.48
CA LEU A 166 33.60 -9.33 -0.71
C LEU A 166 34.15 -10.75 -0.52
N GLU A 167 33.28 -11.76 -0.43
CA GLU A 167 33.68 -13.17 -0.31
C GLU A 167 34.09 -13.79 -1.65
N THR A 168 33.84 -13.11 -2.77
CA THR A 168 34.42 -13.47 -4.07
C THR A 168 35.90 -13.08 -4.05
N PRO A 169 36.85 -14.04 -4.07
CA PRO A 169 38.27 -13.72 -3.91
C PRO A 169 38.74 -12.78 -5.03
N PRO A 170 39.64 -11.83 -4.72
CA PRO A 170 40.29 -11.03 -5.73
C PRO A 170 41.23 -11.94 -6.53
N SER A 171 40.75 -12.49 -7.64
CA SER A 171 41.63 -12.63 -8.79
C SER A 171 42.01 -11.20 -9.19
N THR A 172 43.17 -10.78 -8.70
CA THR A 172 43.97 -9.63 -9.10
C THR A 172 43.46 -8.89 -10.33
N VAL A 173 43.05 -7.62 -10.12
CA VAL A 173 42.98 -6.47 -11.07
C VAL A 173 42.15 -6.71 -12.34
N THR A 174 41.10 -5.94 -12.66
CA THR A 174 41.04 -4.49 -12.85
C THR A 174 39.57 -4.07 -13.04
N THR A 175 39.20 -2.92 -12.46
CA THR A 175 38.18 -1.96 -12.93
C THR A 175 36.93 -2.55 -13.61
N SER A 176 35.92 -2.90 -12.80
CA SER A 176 34.58 -3.22 -13.29
C SER A 176 33.77 -1.93 -13.46
N GLU A 177 33.95 -1.26 -14.60
CA GLU A 177 32.84 -0.51 -15.16
C GLU A 177 31.76 -1.50 -15.59
N LYS A 178 30.61 -1.37 -14.95
CA LYS A 178 29.28 -1.85 -15.33
C LYS A 178 29.09 -1.99 -16.86
N ARG A 179 29.43 -3.10 -17.53
CA ARG A 179 28.87 -3.43 -18.86
C ARG A 179 28.80 -4.94 -19.10
N LEU A 180 27.63 -5.35 -19.59
CA LEU A 180 27.21 -6.67 -20.06
C LEU A 180 28.36 -7.63 -20.36
N SER A 181 28.27 -8.81 -19.76
CA SER A 181 29.12 -9.96 -20.05
C SER A 181 29.11 -10.28 -21.54
N TRP A 182 30.18 -9.88 -22.23
CA TRP A 182 30.48 -10.27 -23.62
C TRP A 182 30.49 -11.81 -23.79
N GLN A 183 30.70 -12.55 -22.71
CA GLN A 183 30.64 -14.02 -22.71
C GLN A 183 29.23 -14.55 -23.00
N GLN A 184 28.16 -13.78 -22.72
CA GLN A 184 26.81 -14.12 -23.16
C GLN A 184 26.53 -13.71 -24.61
N LEU A 185 27.19 -12.65 -25.11
CA LEU A 185 27.04 -12.17 -26.49
C LEU A 185 27.69 -13.11 -27.52
N PHE A 186 28.87 -13.65 -27.21
CA PHE A 186 29.59 -14.60 -28.08
C PHE A 186 28.91 -15.96 -28.22
N ARG A 187 28.09 -16.37 -27.25
CA ARG A 187 27.36 -17.64 -27.33
C ARG A 187 26.15 -17.56 -28.25
N HIS A 188 25.55 -16.37 -28.42
CA HIS A 188 24.27 -16.22 -29.12
C HIS A 188 24.39 -15.66 -30.56
N TYR A 189 25.53 -15.09 -30.95
CA TYR A 189 25.76 -14.56 -32.31
C TYR A 189 27.10 -15.01 -32.92
N PRO A 190 27.24 -16.27 -33.37
CA PRO A 190 28.48 -16.76 -34.00
C PRO A 190 28.74 -16.13 -35.39
N ILE A 191 27.73 -15.53 -36.02
CA ILE A 191 27.82 -14.98 -37.38
C ILE A 191 28.51 -13.61 -37.42
N PHE A 192 28.39 -12.78 -36.36
CA PHE A 192 28.95 -11.42 -36.38
C PHE A 192 30.46 -11.36 -36.08
N SER A 193 31.02 -12.33 -35.35
CA SER A 193 32.47 -12.35 -35.06
C SER A 193 33.32 -12.77 -36.26
N GLY A 194 32.79 -13.59 -37.17
CA GLY A 194 33.50 -14.00 -38.39
C GLY A 194 33.67 -12.87 -39.41
N GLY A 195 32.68 -11.98 -39.53
CA GLY A 195 32.68 -10.89 -40.51
C GLY A 195 33.77 -9.83 -40.28
N VAL A 196 34.02 -9.48 -39.01
CA VAL A 196 35.03 -8.46 -38.65
C VAL A 196 36.47 -8.96 -38.88
N PHE A 197 36.72 -10.26 -38.67
CA PHE A 197 38.01 -10.88 -38.99
C PHE A 197 38.26 -10.95 -40.50
N ALA A 198 37.24 -11.30 -41.29
CA ALA A 198 37.35 -11.33 -42.75
C ALA A 198 37.61 -9.93 -43.34
N SER A 199 36.95 -8.88 -42.82
CA SER A 199 37.21 -7.51 -43.27
C SER A 199 38.62 -7.03 -42.93
N GLY A 200 39.12 -7.35 -41.73
CA GLY A 200 40.49 -7.02 -41.33
C GLY A 200 41.54 -7.71 -42.20
N PHE A 201 41.32 -8.99 -42.53
CA PHE A 201 42.23 -9.77 -43.38
C PHE A 201 42.25 -9.25 -44.84
N LEU A 202 41.10 -8.86 -45.39
CA LEU A 202 41.02 -8.27 -46.73
C LEU A 202 41.74 -6.91 -46.81
N ILE A 203 41.61 -6.06 -45.78
CA ILE A 203 42.32 -4.77 -45.74
C ILE A 203 43.84 -5.00 -45.65
N ALA A 204 44.28 -5.98 -44.84
CA ALA A 204 45.70 -6.31 -44.73
C ALA A 204 46.30 -6.83 -46.04
N LEU A 205 45.58 -7.70 -46.76
CA LEU A 205 46.00 -8.17 -48.09
C LEU A 205 46.06 -7.04 -49.12
N LEU A 206 45.11 -6.10 -49.07
CA LEU A 206 45.07 -4.96 -49.98
C LEU A 206 46.24 -3.99 -49.73
N ILE A 207 46.64 -3.77 -48.48
CA ILE A 207 47.83 -2.97 -48.14
C ILE A 207 49.11 -3.63 -48.66
N VAL A 208 49.24 -4.95 -48.52
CA VAL A 208 50.43 -5.70 -48.99
C VAL A 208 50.51 -5.73 -50.52
N ALA A 209 49.38 -5.79 -51.22
CA ALA A 209 49.34 -5.79 -52.68
C ALA A 209 49.67 -4.42 -53.30
N ILE A 210 49.38 -3.32 -52.61
CA ILE A 210 49.70 -1.95 -53.07
C ILE A 210 51.15 -1.56 -52.73
N GLY A 211 51.73 -2.18 -51.70
CA GLY A 211 53.09 -1.91 -51.25
C GLY A 211 54.20 -2.70 -51.96
N LYS A 212 53.91 -3.37 -53.08
CA LYS A 212 54.85 -4.26 -53.79
C LYS A 212 54.97 -3.90 -55.27
#